data_AF-A0A817KUQ3-F1
#
_entry.id   AF-A0A817KUQ3-F1
#
_cell.length_a   1.000
_cell.length_b   1.000
_cell.length_c   1.000
_cell.angle_alpha   90.00
_cell.angle_beta   90.00
_cell.angle_gamma   90.00
#
_symmetry.space_group_name_H-M   'P 1'
#
loop_
_entity.id
_entity.type
_entity.pdbx_description
1 polymer ?
#
loop_
_entity_poly.entity_id
_entity_poly.type
_entity_poly.pdbx_seq_one_letter_code
_entity_poly.pdbx_strand_id
1 'polypeptide(L)'
;MSQTSSFSFFGNTNQYRADGKPNTSNKFNLKALLDFSNLQPRVQNHLKNVYTCLLGATLCAALGVYLSMAGWLNYPRLAIFASIITSIWLFSLDFNGRTQMKCFGLMSATSLFTGIYLSPLINLAIHVDPQIIVTAFLLTTIIFVCFTLSALFTKSRTYLYLGGLLGTGTSIMLLLSLMNIFGRSQLIFNVNLYLGLAIACGYILYDTQLIVERAVNGDMNYVKHALLLFIDMVDLFVRILIILLKSVRLFFFCLSSFPFY
;
A
#
# COMPACT_ATOMS: atom_id res chain seq x y z
N MET A 1 29.64 23.81 39.08
CA MET A 1 28.59 23.30 39.99
C MET A 1 27.27 23.91 39.56
N SER A 2 26.26 23.05 39.37
CA SER A 2 24.81 23.29 39.24
C SER A 2 24.24 24.24 38.16
N GLN A 3 23.45 23.59 37.29
CA GLN A 3 22.33 24.09 36.48
C GLN A 3 21.32 24.95 37.26
N THR A 4 20.57 25.81 36.56
CA THR A 4 19.09 25.78 36.60
C THR A 4 18.50 26.39 35.33
N SER A 5 17.50 25.68 34.82
CA SER A 5 16.65 25.91 33.66
C SER A 5 15.69 27.09 33.85
N SER A 6 15.45 27.86 32.79
CA SER A 6 14.23 28.65 32.62
C SER A 6 13.65 28.38 31.23
N PHE A 7 12.45 27.82 31.29
CA PHE A 7 11.61 27.31 30.23
C PHE A 7 10.90 28.49 29.53
N SER A 8 11.36 28.90 28.35
CA SER A 8 10.65 29.91 27.53
C SER A 8 9.74 29.21 26.52
N PHE A 9 8.58 28.82 27.02
CA PHE A 9 7.41 28.37 26.28
C PHE A 9 6.78 29.59 25.60
N PHE A 10 6.63 29.58 24.27
CA PHE A 10 6.09 30.65 23.41
C PHE A 10 6.95 31.92 23.19
N GLY A 11 7.77 31.88 22.14
CA GLY A 11 8.32 33.08 21.47
C GLY A 11 7.82 33.18 20.04
N ASN A 12 6.53 33.47 19.85
CA ASN A 12 5.97 33.81 18.54
C ASN A 12 6.12 35.32 18.33
N THR A 13 7.21 35.75 17.69
CA THR A 13 7.38 37.15 17.27
C THR A 13 6.52 37.42 16.03
N ASN A 14 5.23 37.61 16.28
CA ASN A 14 4.31 38.20 15.30
C ASN A 14 4.77 39.65 15.02
N GLN A 15 5.30 39.88 13.82
CA GLN A 15 5.43 41.22 13.28
C GLN A 15 4.03 41.79 13.06
N TYR A 16 3.68 42.86 13.77
CA TYR A 16 2.47 43.63 13.54
C TYR A 16 2.69 44.58 12.35
N ARG A 17 2.00 44.33 11.23
CA ARG A 17 1.86 45.27 10.10
C ARG A 17 0.52 46.01 10.23
N ALA A 18 0.53 47.32 9.94
CA ALA A 18 -0.52 48.28 10.26
C ALA A 18 -1.73 48.25 9.29
N ASP A 19 -2.22 47.07 8.96
CA ASP A 19 -3.32 46.84 8.04
C ASP A 19 -4.16 45.66 8.57
N GLY A 20 -5.26 45.99 9.25
CA GLY A 20 -6.17 45.07 9.96
C GLY A 20 -6.97 44.15 9.04
N LYS A 21 -6.30 43.28 8.28
CA LYS A 21 -6.89 42.10 7.64
C LYS A 21 -6.17 40.85 8.15
N PRO A 22 -6.88 39.86 8.73
CA PRO A 22 -6.27 38.58 9.02
C PRO A 22 -5.82 37.93 7.71
N ASN A 23 -4.51 37.78 7.53
CA ASN A 23 -3.95 37.05 6.40
C ASN A 23 -4.04 35.55 6.66
N THR A 24 -5.27 35.01 6.69
CA THR A 24 -5.54 33.57 6.63
C THR A 24 -5.36 33.08 5.19
N SER A 25 -4.16 33.23 4.65
CA SER A 25 -3.70 32.35 3.59
C SER A 25 -2.82 31.30 4.26
N ASN A 26 -3.47 30.27 4.85
CA ASN A 26 -2.83 28.97 5.00
C ASN A 26 -2.59 28.43 3.59
N LYS A 27 -1.65 29.03 2.86
CA LYS A 27 -1.01 28.37 1.73
C LYS A 27 -0.21 27.26 2.37
N PHE A 28 -0.86 26.12 2.58
CA PHE A 28 -0.19 24.87 2.86
C PHE A 28 0.96 24.80 1.87
N ASN A 29 2.18 24.98 2.38
CA ASN A 29 3.34 25.04 1.53
C ASN A 29 3.62 23.58 1.14
N LEU A 30 2.88 23.08 0.16
CA LEU A 30 2.99 21.73 -0.38
C LEU A 30 4.43 21.45 -0.79
N LYS A 31 5.17 22.49 -1.19
CA LYS A 31 6.61 22.39 -1.44
C LYS A 31 7.42 22.05 -0.20
N ALA A 32 7.04 22.52 1.00
CA ALA A 32 7.71 22.16 2.25
C ALA A 32 7.32 20.74 2.74
N LEU A 33 6.09 20.29 2.48
CA LEU A 33 5.66 18.90 2.74
C LEU A 33 6.26 17.90 1.74
N LEU A 34 6.57 18.35 0.54
CA LEU A 34 7.23 17.59 -0.52
C LEU A 34 8.72 17.94 -0.65
N ASP A 35 9.29 18.67 0.32
CA ASP A 35 10.71 19.02 0.30
C ASP A 35 11.54 17.83 0.76
N PHE A 36 11.81 16.93 -0.18
CA PHE A 36 12.71 15.79 0.02
C PHE A 36 14.18 16.22 -0.03
N SER A 37 14.51 17.49 0.24
CA SER A 37 15.88 18.05 0.16
C SER A 37 16.91 17.33 1.02
N ASN A 38 16.48 16.60 2.05
CA ASN A 38 17.34 15.70 2.83
C ASN A 38 17.74 14.40 2.09
N LEU A 39 17.08 14.06 0.98
CA LEU A 39 17.40 12.92 0.12
C LEU A 39 18.26 13.35 -1.07
N GLN A 40 19.27 12.56 -1.38
CA GLN A 40 20.15 12.78 -2.54
C GLN A 40 19.30 12.86 -3.84
N PRO A 41 19.58 13.80 -4.77
CA PRO A 41 18.77 13.99 -5.99
C PRO A 41 18.68 12.72 -6.86
N ARG A 42 19.68 11.84 -6.77
CA ARG A 42 19.68 10.51 -7.41
C ARG A 42 18.55 9.60 -6.89
N VAL A 43 18.32 9.56 -5.58
CA VAL A 43 17.29 8.73 -4.94
C VAL A 43 15.89 9.27 -5.26
N GLN A 44 15.72 10.59 -5.30
CA GLN A 44 14.45 11.21 -5.68
C GLN A 44 14.03 10.83 -7.12
N ASN A 45 14.96 10.91 -8.08
CA ASN A 45 14.70 10.51 -9.47
C ASN A 45 14.36 9.02 -9.58
N HIS A 46 15.07 8.18 -8.83
CA HIS A 46 14.77 6.75 -8.77
C HIS A 46 13.36 6.49 -8.22
N LEU A 47 13.02 7.13 -7.12
CA LEU A 47 11.73 6.97 -6.46
C LEU A 47 10.58 7.48 -7.33
N LYS A 48 10.79 8.57 -8.08
CA LYS A 48 9.85 9.03 -9.11
C LYS A 48 9.59 7.94 -10.15
N ASN A 49 10.64 7.29 -10.67
CA ASN A 49 10.49 6.20 -11.63
C ASN A 49 9.74 5.00 -11.03
N VAL A 50 10.04 4.65 -9.77
CA VAL A 50 9.34 3.59 -9.03
C VAL A 50 7.84 3.88 -8.96
N TYR A 51 7.43 5.09 -8.52
CA TYR A 51 6.02 5.43 -8.42
C TYR A 51 5.32 5.56 -9.77
N THR A 52 5.99 6.03 -10.83
CA THR A 52 5.40 6.03 -12.17
C THR A 52 5.15 4.60 -12.67
N CYS A 53 6.06 3.68 -12.36
CA CYS A 53 5.91 2.27 -12.71
C CYS A 53 4.81 1.61 -11.88
N LEU A 54 4.69 1.95 -10.60
CA LEU A 54 3.59 1.54 -9.72
C LEU A 54 2.23 1.95 -10.32
N LEU A 55 2.06 3.21 -10.70
CA LEU A 55 0.83 3.70 -11.34
C LEU A 55 0.53 2.93 -12.63
N GLY A 56 1.53 2.69 -13.49
CA GLY A 56 1.39 1.86 -14.68
C GLY A 56 0.91 0.44 -14.36
N ALA A 57 1.47 -0.19 -13.32
CA ALA A 57 1.04 -1.51 -12.85
C ALA A 57 -0.40 -1.50 -12.32
N THR A 58 -0.81 -0.47 -11.57
CA THR A 58 -2.20 -0.37 -11.09
C THR A 58 -3.20 -0.28 -12.23
N LEU A 59 -2.90 0.49 -13.28
CA LEU A 59 -3.72 0.56 -14.50
C LEU A 59 -3.75 -0.79 -15.22
N CYS A 60 -2.61 -1.47 -15.31
CA CYS A 60 -2.52 -2.80 -15.89
C CYS A 60 -3.35 -3.83 -15.10
N ALA A 61 -3.35 -3.77 -13.76
CA ALA A 61 -4.18 -4.60 -12.92
C ALA A 61 -5.69 -4.31 -13.13
N ALA A 62 -6.07 -3.05 -13.25
CA ALA A 62 -7.44 -2.66 -13.57
C ALA A 62 -7.89 -3.22 -14.95
N LEU A 63 -7.02 -3.17 -15.95
CA LEU A 63 -7.26 -3.82 -17.25
C LEU A 63 -7.42 -5.34 -17.10
N GLY A 64 -6.65 -5.98 -16.22
CA GLY A 64 -6.77 -7.41 -15.93
C GLY A 64 -8.13 -7.80 -15.36
N VAL A 65 -8.66 -6.99 -14.42
CA VAL A 65 -10.02 -7.16 -13.88
C VAL A 65 -11.05 -7.03 -15.00
N TYR A 66 -10.94 -5.97 -15.81
CA TYR A 66 -11.84 -5.71 -16.93
C TYR A 66 -11.85 -6.85 -17.96
N LEU A 67 -10.68 -7.38 -18.33
CA LEU A 67 -10.55 -8.51 -19.25
C LEU A 67 -11.17 -9.80 -18.70
N SER A 68 -11.05 -10.04 -17.40
CA SER A 68 -11.69 -11.18 -16.76
C SER A 68 -13.21 -11.04 -16.76
N MET A 69 -13.73 -9.83 -16.49
CA MET A 69 -15.17 -9.54 -16.54
C MET A 69 -15.75 -9.64 -17.95
N ALA A 70 -14.98 -9.28 -18.98
CA ALA A 70 -15.38 -9.43 -20.37
C ALA A 70 -15.48 -10.91 -20.82
N GLY A 71 -15.09 -11.87 -19.96
CA GLY A 71 -15.18 -13.30 -20.24
C GLY A 71 -14.03 -13.87 -21.06
N TRP A 72 -12.98 -13.08 -21.34
CA TRP A 72 -11.83 -13.52 -22.15
C TRP A 72 -10.91 -14.48 -21.37
N LEU A 73 -10.82 -14.31 -20.05
CA LEU A 73 -9.96 -15.09 -19.16
C LEU A 73 -10.73 -15.51 -17.89
N ASN A 74 -11.44 -16.64 -17.99
CA ASN A 74 -12.30 -17.19 -16.92
C ASN A 74 -11.59 -18.18 -15.98
N TYR A 75 -10.25 -18.18 -15.95
CA TYR A 75 -9.46 -19.08 -15.09
C TYR A 75 -8.73 -18.31 -13.97
N PRO A 76 -9.45 -17.69 -13.01
CA PRO A 76 -8.83 -16.86 -11.97
C PRO A 76 -7.90 -17.66 -11.05
N ARG A 77 -8.15 -18.96 -10.87
CA ARG A 77 -7.28 -19.85 -10.09
C ARG A 77 -5.93 -20.08 -10.76
N LEU A 78 -5.92 -20.16 -12.10
CA LEU A 78 -4.68 -20.33 -12.86
C LEU A 78 -3.85 -19.04 -12.86
N ALA A 79 -4.53 -17.88 -12.87
CA ALA A 79 -3.89 -16.58 -12.80
C ALA A 79 -3.06 -16.37 -11.52
N ILE A 80 -3.42 -17.03 -10.40
CA ILE A 80 -2.62 -17.02 -9.16
C ILE A 80 -1.24 -17.62 -9.44
N PHE A 81 -1.18 -18.84 -9.99
CA PHE A 81 0.09 -19.49 -10.32
C PHE A 81 0.88 -18.68 -11.34
N ALA A 82 0.21 -18.14 -12.36
CA ALA A 82 0.86 -17.29 -13.36
C ALA A 82 1.51 -16.05 -12.70
N SER A 83 0.81 -15.35 -11.80
CA SER A 83 1.32 -14.18 -11.11
C SER A 83 2.53 -14.48 -10.22
N ILE A 84 2.55 -15.64 -9.56
CA ILE A 84 3.67 -16.08 -8.72
C ILE A 84 4.87 -16.41 -9.60
N ILE A 85 4.67 -17.17 -10.69
CA ILE A 85 5.73 -17.55 -11.62
C ILE A 85 6.37 -16.30 -12.24
N THR A 86 5.57 -15.35 -12.72
CA THR A 86 6.10 -14.12 -13.33
C THR A 86 6.82 -13.23 -12.31
N SER A 87 6.33 -13.18 -11.06
CA SER A 87 7.00 -12.45 -9.98
C SER A 87 8.36 -13.06 -9.65
N ILE A 88 8.43 -14.37 -9.42
CA ILE A 88 9.67 -15.08 -9.13
C ILE A 88 10.66 -14.90 -10.28
N TRP A 89 10.17 -15.03 -11.53
CA TRP A 89 11.00 -14.84 -12.70
C TRP A 89 11.57 -13.41 -12.79
N LEU A 90 10.79 -12.38 -12.43
CA LEU A 90 11.29 -11.00 -12.32
C LEU A 90 12.41 -10.86 -11.29
N PHE A 91 12.27 -11.50 -10.12
CA PHE A 91 13.29 -11.42 -9.07
C PHE A 91 14.59 -12.10 -9.48
N SER A 92 14.52 -13.23 -10.19
CA SER A 92 15.67 -13.98 -10.69
C SER A 92 16.43 -13.29 -11.83
N LEU A 93 15.86 -12.27 -12.47
CA LEU A 93 16.52 -11.55 -13.56
C LEU A 93 17.51 -10.51 -13.03
N ASP A 94 18.76 -10.58 -13.46
CA ASP A 94 19.73 -9.51 -13.23
C ASP A 94 19.34 -8.28 -14.05
N PHE A 95 19.26 -7.14 -13.37
CA PHE A 95 18.82 -5.90 -13.99
C PHE A 95 19.97 -5.32 -14.81
N ASN A 96 19.89 -5.54 -16.13
CA ASN A 96 20.86 -5.05 -17.08
C ASN A 96 20.14 -4.20 -18.15
N GLY A 97 20.84 -3.28 -18.80
CA GLY A 97 20.24 -2.30 -19.73
C GLY A 97 19.38 -2.93 -20.85
N ARG A 98 19.78 -4.10 -21.37
CA ARG A 98 19.01 -4.85 -22.37
C ARG A 98 17.78 -5.59 -21.81
N THR A 99 17.78 -5.89 -20.52
CA THR A 99 16.73 -6.67 -19.85
C THR A 99 15.62 -5.77 -19.30
N GLN A 100 15.80 -4.45 -19.27
CA GLN A 100 14.82 -3.49 -18.73
C GLN A 100 13.42 -3.64 -19.36
N MET A 101 13.35 -3.81 -20.68
CA MET A 101 12.08 -4.02 -21.37
C MET A 101 11.40 -5.33 -20.97
N LYS A 102 12.18 -6.39 -20.74
CA LYS A 102 11.65 -7.67 -20.26
C LYS A 102 11.15 -7.54 -18.83
N CYS A 103 11.88 -6.84 -17.96
CA CYS A 103 11.45 -6.57 -16.59
C CYS A 103 10.14 -5.79 -16.55
N PHE A 104 10.02 -4.73 -17.36
CA PHE A 104 8.78 -3.95 -17.45
C PHE A 104 7.61 -4.83 -17.96
N GLY A 105 7.84 -5.61 -19.02
CA GLY A 105 6.85 -6.56 -19.53
C GLY A 105 6.42 -7.59 -18.47
N LEU A 106 7.36 -8.12 -17.69
CA LEU A 106 7.07 -9.08 -16.62
C LEU A 106 6.33 -8.46 -15.44
N MET A 107 6.64 -7.21 -15.08
CA MET A 107 5.88 -6.47 -14.07
C MET A 107 4.45 -6.21 -14.55
N SER A 108 4.26 -5.80 -15.81
CA SER A 108 2.92 -5.62 -16.37
C SER A 108 2.13 -6.93 -16.44
N ALA A 109 2.78 -8.04 -16.82
CA ALA A 109 2.16 -9.36 -16.86
C ALA A 109 1.73 -9.81 -15.46
N THR A 110 2.62 -9.64 -14.47
CA THR A 110 2.30 -9.90 -13.06
C THR A 110 1.10 -9.08 -12.62
N SER A 111 1.09 -7.77 -12.93
CA SER A 111 0.00 -6.87 -12.57
C SER A 111 -1.33 -7.27 -13.22
N LEU A 112 -1.33 -7.62 -14.51
CA LEU A 112 -2.51 -8.15 -15.20
C LEU A 112 -3.03 -9.43 -14.54
N PHE A 113 -2.16 -10.40 -14.27
CA PHE A 113 -2.56 -11.65 -13.64
C PHE A 113 -3.08 -11.45 -12.23
N THR A 114 -2.49 -10.53 -11.45
CA THR A 114 -3.05 -10.18 -10.14
C THR A 114 -4.44 -9.56 -10.25
N GLY A 115 -4.69 -8.72 -11.26
CA GLY A 115 -6.03 -8.20 -11.56
C GLY A 115 -7.02 -9.32 -11.89
N ILE A 116 -6.65 -10.25 -12.76
CA ILE A 116 -7.49 -11.40 -13.13
C ILE A 116 -7.82 -12.26 -11.91
N TYR A 117 -6.82 -12.59 -11.07
CA TYR A 117 -7.03 -13.33 -9.82
C TYR A 117 -7.98 -12.61 -8.85
N LEU A 118 -7.93 -11.27 -8.81
CA LEU A 118 -8.74 -10.46 -7.92
C LEU A 118 -10.20 -10.27 -8.38
N SER A 119 -10.46 -10.48 -9.68
CA SER A 119 -11.79 -10.37 -10.32
C SER A 119 -12.94 -11.06 -9.57
N PRO A 120 -12.85 -12.32 -9.10
CA PRO A 120 -13.94 -12.94 -8.32
C PRO A 120 -14.29 -12.19 -7.04
N LEU A 121 -13.30 -11.59 -6.34
CA LEU A 121 -13.55 -10.80 -5.15
C LEU A 121 -14.25 -9.47 -5.50
N ILE A 122 -13.82 -8.84 -6.60
CA ILE A 122 -14.44 -7.60 -7.09
C ILE A 122 -15.86 -7.87 -7.58
N ASN A 123 -16.12 -8.97 -8.29
CA ASN A 123 -17.47 -9.37 -8.69
C ASN A 123 -18.40 -9.56 -7.48
N LEU A 124 -17.90 -10.16 -6.40
CA LEU A 124 -18.65 -10.24 -5.14
C LEU A 124 -18.96 -8.85 -4.59
N ALA A 125 -18.01 -7.92 -4.65
CA ALA A 125 -18.24 -6.54 -4.22
C ALA A 125 -19.29 -5.81 -5.06
N ILE A 126 -19.28 -5.97 -6.39
CA ILE A 126 -20.30 -5.39 -7.28
C ILE A 126 -21.69 -5.94 -6.96
N HIS A 127 -21.80 -7.22 -6.63
CA HIS A 127 -23.09 -7.82 -6.25
C HIS A 127 -23.65 -7.28 -4.94
N VAL A 128 -22.79 -6.84 -4.02
CA VAL A 128 -23.23 -6.23 -2.75
C VAL A 128 -23.54 -4.75 -2.97
N ASP A 129 -22.52 -3.98 -3.36
CA ASP A 129 -22.64 -2.57 -3.71
C ASP A 129 -21.37 -2.12 -4.45
N PRO A 130 -21.47 -1.64 -5.71
CA PRO A 130 -20.32 -1.17 -6.48
C PRO A 130 -19.58 0.02 -5.86
N GLN A 131 -20.22 0.83 -4.99
CA GLN A 131 -19.58 1.96 -4.32
C GLN A 131 -18.46 1.53 -3.36
N ILE A 132 -18.52 0.30 -2.86
CA ILE A 132 -17.51 -0.26 -1.95
C ILE A 132 -16.14 -0.31 -2.62
N ILE A 133 -16.08 -0.55 -3.93
CA ILE A 133 -14.81 -0.69 -4.65
C ILE A 133 -14.08 0.66 -4.72
N VAL A 134 -14.81 1.73 -5.05
CA VAL A 134 -14.25 3.08 -5.15
C VAL A 134 -13.80 3.56 -3.77
N THR A 135 -14.61 3.34 -2.74
CA THR A 135 -14.26 3.72 -1.36
C THR A 135 -13.05 2.93 -0.84
N ALA A 136 -12.96 1.62 -1.12
CA ALA A 136 -11.79 0.82 -0.79
C ALA A 136 -10.52 1.38 -1.44
N PHE A 137 -10.58 1.68 -2.74
CA PHE A 137 -9.44 2.23 -3.48
C PHE A 137 -8.99 3.59 -2.94
N LEU A 138 -9.94 4.50 -2.64
CA LEU A 138 -9.64 5.79 -2.03
C LEU A 138 -8.99 5.64 -0.64
N LEU A 139 -9.48 4.74 0.19
CA LEU A 139 -8.87 4.46 1.49
C LEU A 139 -7.45 3.89 1.35
N THR A 140 -7.24 2.94 0.43
CA THR A 140 -5.92 2.38 0.14
C THR A 140 -4.95 3.47 -0.29
N THR A 141 -5.34 4.36 -1.21
CA THR A 141 -4.46 5.44 -1.68
C THR A 141 -4.10 6.43 -0.58
N ILE A 142 -5.07 6.82 0.27
CA ILE A 142 -4.81 7.71 1.41
C ILE A 142 -3.83 7.07 2.39
N ILE A 143 -4.08 5.82 2.78
CA ILE A 143 -3.23 5.08 3.72
C ILE A 143 -1.84 4.90 3.13
N PHE A 144 -1.75 4.41 1.89
CA PHE A 144 -0.49 4.20 1.19
C PHE A 144 0.33 5.49 1.13
N VAL A 145 -0.26 6.60 0.67
CA VAL A 145 0.43 7.89 0.60
C VAL A 145 0.89 8.37 1.98
N CYS A 146 0.04 8.24 3.01
CA CYS A 146 0.40 8.65 4.36
C CYS A 146 1.58 7.86 4.94
N PHE A 147 1.56 6.53 4.83
CA PHE A 147 2.63 5.67 5.33
C PHE A 147 3.91 5.80 4.52
N THR A 148 3.80 5.89 3.19
CA THR A 148 4.93 6.17 2.31
C THR A 148 5.58 7.50 2.66
N LEU A 149 4.80 8.56 2.89
CA LEU A 149 5.35 9.86 3.24
C LEU A 149 6.02 9.81 4.62
N SER A 150 5.39 9.17 5.61
CA SER A 150 5.97 8.94 6.94
C SER A 150 7.30 8.18 6.88
N ALA A 151 7.41 7.20 5.99
CA ALA A 151 8.66 6.49 5.75
C ALA A 151 9.73 7.46 5.24
N LEU A 152 9.45 8.21 4.16
CA LEU A 152 10.43 9.12 3.54
C LEU A 152 10.98 10.20 4.48
N PHE A 153 10.21 10.60 5.50
CA PHE A 153 10.66 11.58 6.50
C PHE A 153 11.58 11.02 7.59
N THR A 154 11.61 9.71 7.80
CA THR A 154 12.37 9.10 8.90
C THR A 154 13.77 8.66 8.46
N LYS A 155 14.74 8.71 9.38
CA LYS A 155 16.12 8.26 9.14
C LYS A 155 16.19 6.72 9.03
N SER A 156 16.83 6.26 7.96
CA SER A 156 16.82 4.90 7.40
C SER A 156 17.29 3.73 8.29
N ARG A 157 17.90 3.97 9.45
CA ARG A 157 18.59 2.89 10.22
C ARG A 157 17.66 2.07 11.12
N THR A 158 16.48 2.59 11.49
CA THR A 158 15.65 1.95 12.53
C THR A 158 14.72 0.87 11.98
N TYR A 159 14.35 0.91 10.69
CA TYR A 159 13.31 0.03 10.13
C TYR A 159 13.80 -1.31 9.61
N LEU A 160 15.11 -1.54 9.49
CA LEU A 160 15.64 -2.88 9.22
C LEU A 160 15.26 -3.88 10.33
N TYR A 161 15.24 -3.45 11.59
CA TYR A 161 14.77 -4.27 12.71
C TYR A 161 13.26 -4.56 12.62
N LEU A 162 12.50 -3.68 11.98
CA LEU A 162 11.05 -3.85 11.79
C LEU A 162 10.75 -4.97 10.78
N GLY A 163 11.64 -5.24 9.82
CA GLY A 163 11.49 -6.34 8.87
C GLY A 163 11.42 -7.71 9.53
N GLY A 164 12.20 -7.93 10.60
CA GLY A 164 12.12 -9.16 11.39
C GLY A 164 10.78 -9.31 12.11
N LEU A 165 10.28 -8.23 12.71
CA LEU A 165 8.97 -8.22 13.37
C LEU A 165 7.82 -8.46 12.38
N LEU A 166 7.83 -7.79 11.23
CA LEU A 166 6.85 -7.98 10.15
C LEU A 166 6.88 -9.42 9.63
N GLY A 167 8.08 -9.99 9.42
CA GLY A 167 8.24 -11.39 9.01
C GLY A 167 7.65 -12.38 10.02
N THR A 168 7.84 -12.14 11.32
CA THR A 168 7.19 -12.97 12.36
C THR A 168 5.68 -12.79 12.38
N GLY A 169 5.17 -11.56 12.19
CA GLY A 169 3.74 -11.28 12.09
C GLY A 169 3.09 -12.06 10.96
N THR A 170 3.69 -12.06 9.76
CA THR A 170 3.19 -12.80 8.60
C THR A 170 3.23 -14.31 8.80
N SER A 171 4.24 -14.82 9.48
CA SER A 171 4.31 -16.24 9.86
C SER A 171 3.15 -16.61 10.80
N ILE A 172 2.83 -15.75 11.78
CA ILE A 172 1.68 -15.94 12.68
C ILE A 172 0.36 -15.88 11.90
N MET A 173 0.22 -14.97 10.94
CA MET A 173 -0.96 -14.92 10.06
C MET A 173 -1.14 -16.21 9.25
N LEU A 174 -0.05 -16.76 8.73
CA LEU A 174 -0.08 -18.02 7.98
C LEU A 174 -0.55 -19.16 8.90
N LEU A 175 -0.06 -19.22 10.13
CA LEU A 175 -0.52 -20.19 11.13
C LEU A 175 -2.01 -20.00 11.47
N LEU A 176 -2.46 -18.76 11.71
CA LEU A 176 -3.87 -18.44 11.95
C LEU A 176 -4.76 -18.84 10.77
N SER A 177 -4.30 -18.63 9.54
CA SER A 177 -5.01 -19.03 8.33
C SER A 177 -5.13 -20.56 8.24
N LEU A 178 -4.07 -21.31 8.56
CA LEU A 178 -4.12 -22.77 8.63
C LEU A 178 -5.08 -23.25 9.73
N MET A 179 -5.00 -22.65 10.93
CA MET A 179 -5.93 -22.95 12.01
C MET A 179 -7.39 -22.64 11.63
N ASN A 180 -7.64 -21.58 10.86
CA ASN A 180 -8.98 -21.23 10.41
C ASN A 180 -9.57 -22.29 9.45
N ILE A 181 -8.74 -23.00 8.67
CA ILE A 181 -9.20 -24.09 7.81
C ILE A 181 -9.77 -25.25 8.64
N PHE A 182 -9.11 -25.60 9.76
CA PHE A 182 -9.55 -26.68 10.65
C PHE A 182 -10.64 -26.26 11.64
N GLY A 183 -10.54 -25.05 12.21
CA GLY A 183 -11.38 -24.59 13.31
C GLY A 183 -12.57 -23.71 12.91
N ARG A 184 -12.63 -23.20 11.66
CA ARG A 184 -13.69 -22.35 11.06
C ARG A 184 -14.33 -21.34 12.03
N SER A 185 -13.53 -20.73 12.90
CA SER A 185 -14.04 -19.81 13.92
C SER A 185 -14.10 -18.38 13.39
N GLN A 186 -15.26 -17.75 13.52
CA GLN A 186 -15.49 -16.36 13.11
C GLN A 186 -14.55 -15.37 13.83
N LEU A 187 -14.13 -15.69 15.07
CA LEU A 187 -13.21 -14.85 15.83
C LEU A 187 -11.79 -14.88 15.22
N ILE A 188 -11.30 -16.06 14.85
CA ILE A 188 -9.97 -16.22 14.23
C ILE A 188 -9.93 -15.46 12.90
N PHE A 189 -11.00 -15.54 12.10
CA PHE A 189 -11.11 -14.79 10.85
C PHE A 189 -11.07 -13.26 11.07
N ASN A 190 -11.76 -12.76 12.10
CA ASN A 190 -11.78 -11.33 12.42
C ASN A 190 -10.41 -10.82 12.88
N VAL A 191 -9.76 -11.55 13.79
CA VAL A 191 -8.41 -11.22 14.26
C VAL A 191 -7.44 -11.22 13.08
N ASN A 192 -7.51 -12.24 12.21
CA ASN A 192 -6.66 -12.34 11.03
C ASN A 192 -6.86 -11.14 10.08
N LEU A 193 -8.08 -10.65 9.89
CA LEU A 193 -8.33 -9.48 9.03
C LEU A 193 -7.70 -8.20 9.59
N TYR A 194 -7.94 -7.87 10.87
CA TYR A 194 -7.43 -6.63 11.47
C TYR A 194 -5.92 -6.66 11.70
N LEU A 195 -5.39 -7.80 12.16
CA LEU A 195 -3.96 -8.00 12.32
C LEU A 195 -3.26 -7.95 10.95
N GLY A 196 -3.88 -8.50 9.92
CA GLY A 196 -3.41 -8.38 8.55
C GLY A 196 -3.37 -6.96 8.03
N LEU A 197 -4.39 -6.16 8.33
CA LEU A 197 -4.42 -4.75 7.94
C LEU A 197 -3.24 -3.99 8.57
N ALA A 198 -2.97 -4.23 9.85
CA ALA A 198 -1.84 -3.63 10.55
C ALA A 198 -0.49 -4.04 9.94
N ILE A 199 -0.33 -5.33 9.61
CA ILE A 199 0.88 -5.85 8.97
C ILE A 199 1.06 -5.27 7.56
N ALA A 200 0.00 -5.18 6.75
CA ALA A 200 0.04 -4.58 5.41
C ALA A 200 0.50 -3.11 5.45
N CYS A 201 -0.02 -2.33 6.41
CA CYS A 201 0.45 -0.95 6.62
C CYS A 201 1.92 -0.89 7.03
N GLY A 202 2.35 -1.84 7.87
CA GLY A 202 3.75 -1.96 8.27
C GLY A 202 4.69 -2.35 7.13
N TYR A 203 4.25 -3.23 6.22
CA TYR A 203 5.00 -3.57 5.01
C TYR A 203 5.20 -2.38 4.09
N ILE A 204 4.15 -1.58 3.83
CA ILE A 204 4.30 -0.36 3.00
C ILE A 204 5.39 0.57 3.56
N LEU A 205 5.41 0.76 4.88
CA LEU A 205 6.44 1.57 5.54
C LEU A 205 7.83 0.93 5.36
N TYR A 206 7.95 -0.37 5.66
CA TYR A 206 9.19 -1.12 5.57
C TYR A 206 9.75 -1.18 4.14
N ASP A 207 8.92 -1.50 3.15
CA ASP A 207 9.31 -1.59 1.75
C ASP A 207 9.69 -0.22 1.18
N THR A 208 8.98 0.85 1.55
CA THR A 208 9.39 2.22 1.16
C THR A 208 10.78 2.55 1.72
N GLN A 209 11.06 2.20 2.97
CA GLN A 209 12.40 2.40 3.57
C GLN A 209 13.47 1.56 2.91
N LEU A 210 13.17 0.29 2.65
CA LEU A 210 14.08 -0.66 2.01
C LEU A 210 14.46 -0.20 0.60
N ILE A 211 13.52 0.40 -0.14
CA ILE A 211 13.78 0.96 -1.46
C ILE A 211 14.73 2.15 -1.37
N VAL A 212 14.52 3.07 -0.42
CA VAL A 212 15.42 4.21 -0.20
C VAL A 212 16.81 3.75 0.18
N GLU A 213 16.93 2.78 1.08
CA GLU A 213 18.22 2.24 1.51
C GLU A 213 18.96 1.52 0.36
N ARG A 214 18.25 0.69 -0.41
CA ARG A 214 18.81 0.02 -1.60
C ARG A 214 19.28 1.03 -2.65
N ALA A 215 18.50 2.09 -2.90
CA ALA A 215 18.89 3.16 -3.81
C ALA A 215 20.14 3.93 -3.33
N VAL A 216 20.28 4.16 -2.02
CA VAL A 216 21.50 4.76 -1.43
C VAL A 216 22.70 3.83 -1.58
N ASN A 217 22.50 2.51 -1.43
CA ASN A 217 23.53 1.48 -1.62
C ASN A 217 23.87 1.20 -3.10
N GLY A 218 23.21 1.89 -4.04
CA GLY A 218 23.50 1.83 -5.47
C GLY A 218 22.67 0.82 -6.27
N ASP A 219 21.71 0.13 -5.66
CA ASP A 219 20.73 -0.69 -6.37
C ASP A 219 19.61 0.21 -6.94
N MET A 220 19.63 0.40 -8.26
CA MET A 220 18.76 1.35 -8.96
C MET A 220 17.65 0.65 -9.75
N ASN A 221 17.26 -0.56 -9.34
CA ASN A 221 16.32 -1.43 -10.04
C ASN A 221 14.86 -1.04 -9.79
N TYR A 222 14.44 0.09 -10.36
CA TYR A 222 13.14 0.70 -10.08
C TYR A 222 11.95 -0.21 -10.37
N VAL A 223 12.05 -1.12 -11.35
CA VAL A 223 10.99 -2.09 -11.70
C VAL A 223 10.78 -3.10 -10.57
N LYS A 224 11.86 -3.64 -9.99
CA LYS A 224 11.76 -4.60 -8.87
C LYS A 224 11.19 -3.93 -7.63
N HIS A 225 11.65 -2.72 -7.34
CA HIS A 225 11.13 -1.90 -6.24
C HIS A 225 9.66 -1.52 -6.44
N ALA A 226 9.25 -1.22 -7.66
CA ALA A 226 7.85 -0.93 -7.97
C ALA A 226 6.96 -2.16 -7.85
N LEU A 227 7.45 -3.35 -8.22
CA LEU A 227 6.71 -4.60 -8.01
C LEU A 227 6.46 -4.87 -6.52
N LEU A 228 7.46 -4.64 -5.66
CA LEU A 228 7.32 -4.81 -4.20
C LEU A 228 6.21 -3.90 -3.65
N LEU A 229 6.28 -2.59 -3.93
CA LEU A 229 5.23 -1.65 -3.53
C LEU A 229 3.86 -1.98 -4.13
N PHE A 230 3.83 -2.54 -5.34
CA PHE A 230 2.59 -2.97 -5.97
C PHE A 230 1.92 -4.10 -5.21
N ILE A 231 2.68 -5.12 -4.79
CA ILE A 231 2.17 -6.25 -4.01
C ILE A 231 1.62 -5.75 -2.67
N ASP A 232 2.33 -4.85 -1.99
CA ASP A 232 1.87 -4.24 -0.74
C ASP A 232 0.58 -3.43 -0.92
N MET A 233 0.49 -2.65 -2.00
CA MET A 233 -0.70 -1.85 -2.30
C MET A 233 -1.91 -2.75 -2.61
N VAL A 234 -1.71 -3.84 -3.36
CA VAL A 234 -2.78 -4.82 -3.64
C VAL A 234 -3.20 -5.54 -2.37
N ASP A 235 -2.27 -5.98 -1.53
CA ASP A 235 -2.59 -6.65 -0.26
C ASP A 235 -3.41 -5.73 0.67
N LEU A 236 -3.02 -4.46 0.78
CA LEU A 236 -3.78 -3.46 1.53
C LEU A 236 -5.19 -3.25 0.95
N PHE A 237 -5.31 -3.12 -0.38
CA PHE A 237 -6.60 -2.97 -1.07
C PHE A 237 -7.54 -4.15 -0.79
N VAL A 238 -7.04 -5.38 -0.94
CA VAL A 238 -7.83 -6.59 -0.69
C VAL A 238 -8.34 -6.63 0.75
N ARG A 239 -7.50 -6.30 1.74
CA ARG A 239 -7.90 -6.30 3.15
C ARG A 239 -8.98 -5.25 3.44
N ILE A 240 -8.80 -4.02 2.95
CA ILE A 240 -9.78 -2.95 3.11
C ILE A 240 -11.11 -3.34 2.44
N LEU A 241 -11.06 -3.90 1.24
CA LEU A 241 -12.24 -4.36 0.50
C LEU A 241 -13.00 -5.43 1.29
N ILE A 242 -12.32 -6.44 1.84
CA ILE A 242 -12.96 -7.50 2.64
C ILE A 242 -13.58 -6.92 3.92
N ILE A 243 -12.90 -5.97 4.59
CA ILE A 243 -13.42 -5.31 5.79
C ILE A 243 -14.71 -4.54 5.48
N LEU A 244 -14.74 -3.77 4.39
CA LEU A 244 -15.93 -3.03 3.97
C LEU A 244 -17.08 -3.97 3.60
N LEU A 245 -16.80 -5.02 2.82
CA LEU A 245 -17.81 -6.02 2.45
C LEU A 245 -18.46 -6.67 3.68
N LYS A 246 -17.64 -6.98 4.70
CA LYS A 246 -18.14 -7.54 5.96
C LYS A 246 -18.96 -6.51 6.74
N SER A 247 -18.50 -5.27 6.80
CA SER A 247 -19.21 -4.18 7.51
C SER A 247 -20.60 -3.94 6.90
N VAL A 248 -20.70 -3.89 5.57
CA VAL A 248 -21.97 -3.69 4.86
C VAL A 248 -22.90 -4.90 5.07
N ARG A 249 -22.39 -6.13 5.02
CA ARG A 249 -23.20 -7.33 5.28
C ARG A 249 -23.77 -7.35 6.70
N LEU A 250 -23.01 -6.89 7.69
CA LEU A 250 -23.49 -6.73 9.06
C LEU A 250 -24.54 -5.63 9.18
N PHE A 251 -24.38 -4.52 8.44
CA PHE A 251 -25.37 -3.44 8.40
C PHE A 251 -26.71 -3.93 7.81
N PHE A 252 -26.70 -4.65 6.68
CA PHE A 252 -27.90 -5.25 6.11
C PHE A 252 -28.55 -6.28 7.04
N PHE A 253 -27.76 -7.14 7.70
CA PHE A 253 -28.29 -8.10 8.67
C PHE A 253 -28.92 -7.43 9.90
N CYS A 254 -28.34 -6.32 10.36
CA CYS A 254 -28.87 -5.52 11.45
C CYS A 254 -30.18 -4.82 11.03
N LEU A 255 -30.25 -4.25 9.82
CA LEU A 255 -31.49 -3.67 9.29
C LEU A 255 -32.59 -4.71 9.08
N SER A 256 -32.28 -5.91 8.60
CA SER A 256 -33.27 -6.99 8.46
C SER A 256 -33.73 -7.58 9.81
N SER A 257 -33.00 -7.29 10.89
CA SER A 257 -33.38 -7.67 12.26
C SER A 257 -34.24 -6.62 12.97
N PHE A 258 -34.48 -5.46 12.34
CA PHE A 258 -35.50 -4.51 12.78
C PHE A 258 -36.79 -4.77 11.97
N PRO A 259 -37.80 -5.45 12.53
CA PRO A 259 -39.12 -5.47 11.92
C PRO A 259 -39.64 -4.04 11.97
N PHE A 260 -39.67 -3.36 10.83
CA PHE A 260 -40.58 -2.23 10.64
C PHE A 260 -41.99 -2.83 10.71
N TYR A 261 -42.62 -2.66 11.88
CA TYR A 261 -44.05 -2.85 12.09
C TYR A 261 -44.85 -1.86 11.24
#